data_AF-U6BL89-F1
#
_entry.id   AF-U6BL89-F1
#
_cell.length_a   1.000
_cell.length_b   1.000
_cell.length_c   1.000
_cell.angle_alpha   90.00
_cell.angle_beta   90.00
_cell.angle_gamma   90.00
#
_symmetry.space_group_name_H-M   'P 1'
#
loop_
_entity.id
_entity.type
_entity.pdbx_description
1 polymer ?
#
loop_
_entity_poly.entity_id
_entity_poly.type
_entity_poly.pdbx_seq_one_letter_code
_entity_poly.pdbx_strand_id
1 'polypeptide(L)'
;KLVKAVEMLIVGRFIIGIFCGLSTGFVPMYISEVSPTSLRGAFGTLNQLGIVVGILVAQIFGLEAIMGTETLWPLLLGFTVLPAVLQCVGLLFCPESPRFLLINKVEEEKAQAVLQKLRG
;
A
#
# COMPACT_ATOMS: atom_id res chain seq x y z
N LYS A 1 -15.65 2.95 -30.27
CA LYS A 1 -15.72 2.45 -28.86
C LYS A 1 -14.34 2.15 -28.27
N LEU A 2 -13.37 1.63 -29.04
CA LEU A 2 -11.98 1.36 -28.58
C LEU A 2 -11.24 2.61 -28.05
N VAL A 3 -11.41 3.77 -28.69
CA VAL A 3 -10.72 5.03 -28.32
C VAL A 3 -11.01 5.46 -26.88
N LYS A 4 -12.26 5.36 -26.41
CA LYS A 4 -12.63 5.64 -25.01
C LYS A 4 -11.98 4.67 -24.01
N ALA A 5 -11.77 3.42 -24.39
CA ALA A 5 -11.15 2.43 -23.51
C ALA A 5 -9.64 2.69 -23.34
N VAL A 6 -8.96 3.16 -24.40
CA VAL A 6 -7.53 3.52 -24.35
C VAL A 6 -7.33 4.78 -23.50
N GLU A 7 -8.16 5.81 -23.67
CA GLU A 7 -8.12 7.02 -22.85
C GLU A 7 -8.35 6.71 -21.35
N MET A 8 -9.34 5.88 -21.03
CA MET A 8 -9.59 5.42 -19.67
C MET A 8 -8.41 4.62 -19.09
N LEU A 9 -7.76 3.79 -19.91
CA LEU A 9 -6.60 3.01 -19.48
C LEU A 9 -5.40 3.93 -19.17
N ILE A 10 -5.13 4.91 -20.03
CA ILE A 10 -4.05 5.88 -19.83
C ILE A 10 -4.30 6.69 -18.55
N VAL A 11 -5.51 7.22 -18.38
CA VAL A 11 -5.87 7.99 -17.17
C VAL A 11 -5.81 7.12 -15.93
N GLY A 12 -6.31 5.88 -15.97
CA GLY A 12 -6.22 4.93 -14.85
C GLY A 12 -4.77 4.62 -14.48
N ARG A 13 -3.89 4.39 -15.47
CA ARG A 13 -2.45 4.16 -15.27
C ARG A 13 -1.74 5.38 -14.69
N PHE A 14 -2.14 6.58 -15.10
CA PHE A 14 -1.60 7.82 -14.57
C PHE A 14 -1.97 8.00 -13.08
N ILE A 15 -3.25 7.82 -12.73
CA ILE A 15 -3.74 7.95 -11.35
C ILE A 15 -3.07 6.90 -10.45
N ILE A 16 -3.02 5.63 -10.86
CA ILE A 16 -2.38 4.58 -10.05
C ILE A 16 -0.86 4.80 -9.94
N GLY A 17 -0.24 5.41 -10.95
CA GLY A 17 1.17 5.81 -10.92
C GLY A 17 1.44 6.85 -9.84
N ILE A 18 0.60 7.89 -9.74
CA ILE A 18 0.70 8.90 -8.67
C ILE A 18 0.50 8.24 -7.30
N PHE A 19 -0.53 7.39 -7.16
CA PHE A 19 -0.78 6.67 -5.92
C PHE A 19 0.40 5.79 -5.50
N CYS A 20 0.99 5.04 -6.43
CA CYS A 20 2.15 4.19 -6.17
C CYS A 20 3.38 5.01 -5.75
N GLY A 21 3.63 6.14 -6.40
CA GLY A 21 4.71 7.06 -6.05
C GLY A 21 4.59 7.61 -4.63
N LEU A 22 3.38 8.05 -4.24
CA LEU A 22 3.10 8.51 -2.89
C LEU A 22 3.23 7.36 -1.85
N SER A 23 2.67 6.19 -2.17
CA SER A 23 2.71 5.02 -1.28
C SER A 23 4.13 4.53 -1.01
N THR A 24 5.01 4.60 -2.02
CA THR A 24 6.43 4.22 -1.88
C THR A 24 7.16 5.10 -0.87
N GLY A 25 6.73 6.36 -0.68
CA GLY A 25 7.28 7.25 0.36
C GLY A 25 6.57 7.11 1.71
N PHE A 26 5.23 7.03 1.71
CA PHE A 26 4.44 7.01 2.94
C PHE A 26 4.59 5.71 3.73
N VAL A 27 4.65 4.56 3.06
CA VAL A 27 4.75 3.26 3.75
C VAL A 27 6.05 3.13 4.56
N PRO A 28 7.26 3.34 4.00
CA PRO A 28 8.48 3.25 4.80
C PRO A 28 8.57 4.35 5.87
N MET A 29 8.02 5.55 5.60
CA MET A 29 7.95 6.62 6.59
C MET A 29 7.11 6.20 7.80
N TYR A 30 5.86 5.76 7.58
CA TYR A 30 4.98 5.29 8.65
C TYR A 30 5.58 4.11 9.41
N ILE A 31 6.13 3.12 8.70
CA ILE A 31 6.82 1.99 9.31
C ILE A 31 7.97 2.46 10.19
N SER A 32 8.80 3.41 9.72
CA SER A 32 9.95 3.92 10.49
C SER A 32 9.54 4.64 11.78
N GLU A 33 8.37 5.27 11.79
CA GLU A 33 7.83 6.01 12.93
C GLU A 33 7.17 5.10 13.96
N VAL A 34 6.49 4.05 13.51
CA VAL A 34 5.81 3.06 14.37
C VAL A 34 6.80 2.02 14.92
N SER A 35 7.82 1.65 14.16
CA SER A 35 8.74 0.56 14.53
C SER A 35 9.67 0.93 15.70
N PRO A 36 9.93 0.00 16.64
CA PRO A 36 10.98 0.15 17.64
C PRO A 36 12.35 0.23 16.97
N THR A 37 13.25 1.04 17.55
CA THR A 37 14.54 1.42 16.94
C THR A 37 15.41 0.23 16.55
N SER A 38 15.32 -0.89 17.28
CA SER A 38 16.05 -2.14 17.01
C SER A 38 15.50 -2.95 15.84
N LEU A 39 14.20 -2.83 15.51
CA LEU A 39 13.53 -3.64 14.48
C LEU A 39 13.20 -2.85 13.20
N ARG A 40 13.53 -1.55 13.16
CA ARG A 40 13.30 -0.68 11.99
C ARG A 40 13.81 -1.29 10.69
N GLY A 41 14.99 -1.91 10.71
CA GLY A 41 15.57 -2.59 9.55
C GLY A 41 14.72 -3.76 9.05
N ALA A 42 14.22 -4.59 9.97
CA ALA A 42 13.39 -5.77 9.66
C ALA A 42 12.03 -5.36 9.08
N PHE A 43 11.37 -4.35 9.65
CA PHE A 43 10.11 -3.86 9.11
C PHE A 43 10.29 -3.15 7.76
N GLY A 44 11.41 -2.46 7.53
CA GLY A 44 11.76 -1.91 6.22
C GLY A 44 11.92 -3.01 5.15
N THR A 45 12.51 -4.15 5.51
CA THR A 45 12.64 -5.30 4.59
C THR A 45 11.30 -5.97 4.31
N LEU A 46 10.39 -6.04 5.29
CA LEU A 46 9.02 -6.55 5.08
C LEU A 46 8.26 -5.74 4.04
N ASN A 47 8.41 -4.40 4.03
CA ASN A 47 7.80 -3.57 2.99
C ASN A 47 8.32 -3.94 1.59
N GLN A 48 9.65 -4.05 1.44
CA GLN A 48 10.25 -4.44 0.16
C GLN A 48 9.82 -5.85 -0.25
N LEU A 49 9.76 -6.78 0.69
CA LEU A 49 9.26 -8.14 0.44
C LEU A 49 7.82 -8.12 -0.07
N GLY A 50 6.95 -7.31 0.53
CA GLY A 50 5.58 -7.12 0.06
C GLY A 50 5.49 -6.63 -1.39
N ILE A 51 6.35 -5.69 -1.78
CA ILE A 51 6.44 -5.21 -3.17
C ILE A 51 6.84 -6.35 -4.11
N VAL A 52 7.88 -7.12 -3.77
CA VAL A 52 8.37 -8.22 -4.61
C VAL A 52 7.32 -9.34 -4.73
N VAL A 53 6.66 -9.69 -3.63
CA VAL A 53 5.57 -10.67 -3.64
C VAL A 53 4.39 -10.17 -4.48
N GLY A 54 4.04 -8.89 -4.38
CA GLY A 54 3.00 -8.27 -5.22
C GLY A 54 3.33 -8.35 -6.70
N ILE A 55 4.58 -8.10 -7.08
CA ILE A 55 5.06 -8.24 -8.47
C ILE A 55 4.95 -9.71 -8.92
N LEU A 56 5.40 -10.66 -8.09
CA LEU A 56 5.32 -12.09 -8.40
C LEU A 56 3.87 -12.54 -8.63
N VAL A 57 2.95 -12.14 -7.74
CA VAL A 57 1.52 -12.45 -7.87
C VAL A 57 0.94 -11.81 -9.14
N ALA A 58 1.29 -10.56 -9.45
CA ALA A 58 0.86 -9.91 -10.69
C ALA A 58 1.37 -10.64 -11.95
N GLN A 59 2.61 -11.14 -11.91
CA GLN A 59 3.17 -11.95 -13.00
C GLN A 59 2.42 -13.28 -13.15
N ILE A 60 2.12 -13.98 -12.04
CA ILE A 60 1.36 -15.23 -12.05
C ILE A 60 -0.02 -15.02 -12.68
N PHE A 61 -0.77 -14.03 -12.23
CA PHE A 61 -2.09 -13.73 -12.81
C PHE A 61 -1.99 -13.27 -14.27
N GLY A 62 -0.87 -12.66 -14.67
CA GLY A 62 -0.60 -12.23 -16.04
C GLY A 62 -0.35 -13.37 -17.04
N LEU A 63 -0.22 -14.63 -16.61
CA LEU A 63 -0.11 -15.75 -17.55
C LEU A 63 -1.40 -15.91 -18.37
N GLU A 64 -1.24 -16.21 -19.66
CA GLU A 64 -2.35 -16.51 -20.59
C GLU A 64 -3.26 -17.63 -20.08
N ALA A 65 -2.70 -18.59 -19.33
CA ALA A 65 -3.41 -19.71 -18.73
C ALA A 65 -4.35 -19.32 -17.56
N ILE A 66 -4.23 -18.10 -17.01
CA ILE A 66 -5.02 -17.65 -15.85
C ILE A 66 -5.92 -16.46 -16.21
N MET A 67 -5.35 -15.29 -16.44
CA MET A 67 -6.09 -14.05 -16.76
C MET A 67 -5.47 -13.22 -17.89
N GLY A 68 -4.38 -13.69 -18.51
CA GLY A 68 -3.69 -13.03 -19.63
C GLY A 68 -4.38 -13.19 -21.00
N THR A 69 -5.65 -13.62 -21.07
CA THR A 69 -6.38 -13.79 -22.33
C THR A 69 -6.98 -12.45 -22.82
N GLU A 70 -7.18 -12.27 -24.13
CA GLU A 70 -7.71 -11.02 -24.73
C GLU A 70 -9.06 -10.53 -24.17
N THR A 71 -9.82 -11.41 -23.51
CA THR A 71 -11.11 -11.07 -22.88
C THR A 71 -11.00 -10.73 -21.39
N LEU A 72 -9.94 -11.16 -20.69
CA LEU A 72 -9.79 -11.09 -19.23
C LEU A 72 -8.76 -10.05 -18.74
N TRP A 73 -7.98 -9.46 -19.65
CA TRP A 73 -7.00 -8.41 -19.31
C TRP A 73 -7.57 -7.20 -18.53
N PRO A 74 -8.82 -6.73 -18.73
CA PRO A 74 -9.35 -5.63 -17.91
C PRO A 74 -9.59 -6.07 -16.46
N LEU A 75 -9.92 -7.34 -16.27
CA LEU A 75 -10.18 -7.94 -14.97
C LEU A 75 -8.86 -8.14 -14.19
N LEU A 76 -7.78 -8.46 -14.91
CA LEU A 76 -6.40 -8.44 -14.38
C LEU A 76 -6.03 -7.05 -13.82
N LEU A 77 -6.34 -5.98 -14.57
CA LEU A 77 -6.10 -4.61 -14.09
C LEU A 77 -7.00 -4.26 -12.89
N GLY A 78 -8.26 -4.70 -12.92
CA GLY A 78 -9.21 -4.54 -11.82
C GLY A 78 -8.81 -5.27 -10.54
N PHE A 79 -8.04 -6.36 -10.65
CA PHE A 79 -7.56 -7.12 -9.48
C PHE A 79 -6.72 -6.25 -8.53
N THR A 80 -6.04 -5.23 -9.04
CA THR A 80 -5.26 -4.27 -8.22
C THR A 80 -6.13 -3.47 -7.24
N VAL A 81 -7.44 -3.37 -7.49
CA VAL A 81 -8.40 -2.71 -6.58
C VAL A 81 -8.60 -3.52 -5.30
N LEU A 82 -8.54 -4.85 -5.38
CA LEU A 82 -8.76 -5.72 -4.21
C LEU A 82 -7.73 -5.50 -3.08
N PRO A 83 -6.40 -5.55 -3.33
CA PRO A 83 -5.42 -5.21 -2.30
C PRO A 83 -5.49 -3.73 -1.89
N ALA A 84 -5.87 -2.81 -2.78
CA ALA A 84 -6.04 -1.40 -2.41
C ALA A 84 -7.20 -1.20 -1.40
N VAL A 85 -8.34 -1.85 -1.62
CA VAL A 85 -9.48 -1.82 -0.69
C VAL A 85 -9.11 -2.48 0.63
N LEU A 86 -8.45 -3.65 0.59
CA LEU A 86 -7.91 -4.32 1.79
C LEU A 86 -6.97 -3.40 2.57
N GLN A 87 -6.09 -2.66 1.89
CA GLN A 87 -5.17 -1.72 2.51
C GLN A 87 -5.92 -0.53 3.12
N CYS A 88 -6.92 0.04 2.45
CA CYS A 88 -7.76 1.10 3.01
C CYS A 88 -8.49 0.64 4.26
N VAL A 89 -9.08 -0.57 4.26
CA VAL A 89 -9.75 -1.13 5.44
C VAL A 89 -8.74 -1.39 6.56
N GLY A 90 -7.58 -1.96 6.24
CA GLY A 90 -6.50 -2.18 7.22
C GLY A 90 -6.01 -0.89 7.87
N LEU A 91 -5.89 0.19 7.08
CA LEU A 91 -5.52 1.52 7.57
C LEU A 91 -6.52 2.08 8.59
N LEU A 92 -7.81 1.75 8.50
CA LEU A 92 -8.80 2.18 9.50
C LEU A 92 -8.58 1.52 10.87
N PHE A 93 -7.97 0.33 10.90
CA PHE A 93 -7.65 -0.39 12.14
C PHE A 93 -6.23 -0.10 12.65
N CYS A 94 -5.34 0.42 11.80
CA CYS A 94 -3.98 0.78 12.18
C CYS A 94 -3.97 2.10 12.97
N PRO A 95 -3.29 2.15 14.14
CA PRO A 95 -3.17 3.38 14.90
C PRO A 95 -2.38 4.44 14.14
N GLU A 96 -2.76 5.71 14.28
CA GLU A 96 -2.04 6.84 13.67
C GLU A 96 -0.59 6.88 14.18
N SER A 97 0.35 7.38 13.38
CA SER A 97 1.78 7.40 13.76
C SER A 97 1.95 8.12 15.12
N PRO A 98 2.53 7.48 16.14
CA PRO A 98 2.70 8.09 17.46
C PRO A 98 3.59 9.33 17.41
N ARG A 99 4.52 9.40 16.44
CA ARG A 99 5.36 10.59 16.24
C ARG A 99 4.57 11.75 15.65
N PHE A 100 3.65 11.48 14.73
CA PHE A 100 2.74 12.47 14.16
C PHE A 100 1.75 13.00 15.20
N LEU A 101 1.17 12.12 16.03
CA LEU A 101 0.28 12.50 17.14
C LEU A 101 0.97 13.43 18.15
N LEU A 102 2.23 13.16 18.48
CA LEU A 102 2.99 13.93 19.48
C LEU A 102 3.51 15.26 18.93
N ILE A 103 4.09 15.26 17.72
CA ILE A 103 4.74 16.46 17.15
C ILE A 103 3.76 17.38 16.42
N ASN A 104 2.84 16.81 15.63
CA ASN A 104 1.95 17.61 14.78
C ASN A 104 0.59 17.90 15.42
N LYS A 105 0.06 16.99 16.25
CA LYS A 105 -1.22 17.19 16.95
C LYS A 105 -1.09 17.63 18.41
N VAL A 106 0.12 17.58 18.99
CA VAL A 106 0.39 17.93 20.41
C VAL A 106 -0.50 17.13 21.39
N GLU A 107 -0.94 15.94 20.99
CA GLU A 107 -1.78 15.05 21.79
C GLU A 107 -0.91 13.99 22.48
N GLU A 108 -0.19 14.43 23.52
CA GLU A 108 0.83 13.64 24.21
C GLU A 108 0.25 12.36 24.86
N GLU A 109 -0.95 12.45 25.45
CA GLU A 109 -1.65 11.30 26.05
C GLU A 109 -2.01 10.22 25.03
N LYS A 110 -2.50 10.60 23.85
CA LYS A 110 -2.84 9.63 22.78
C LYS A 110 -1.59 9.01 22.17
N ALA A 111 -0.53 9.81 22.00
CA ALA A 111 0.76 9.29 21.56
C ALA A 111 1.35 8.28 22.56
N GLN A 112 1.26 8.55 23.86
CA GLN A 112 1.69 7.60 24.91
C GLN A 112 0.83 6.33 24.92
N ALA A 113 -0.49 6.43 24.80
CA ALA A 113 -1.37 5.27 24.74
C ALA A 113 -1.10 4.38 23.50
N VAL A 114 -0.86 5.00 22.34
CA VAL A 114 -0.47 4.29 21.10
C VAL A 114 0.92 3.65 21.25
N LEU A 115 1.88 4.34 21.88
CA LEU A 115 3.21 3.79 22.16
C LEU A 115 3.16 2.61 23.14
N GLN A 116 2.40 2.69 24.23
CA GLN A 116 2.18 1.57 25.17
C GLN A 116 1.52 0.40 24.45
N LYS A 117 0.51 0.65 23.61
CA LYS A 117 -0.14 -0.43 22.84
C LYS A 117 0.77 -1.09 21.81
N LEU A 118 1.72 -0.34 21.24
CA LEU A 118 2.69 -0.82 20.24
C LEU A 118 3.93 -1.49 20.85
N ARG A 119 4.36 -1.07 22.03
CA ARG A 119 5.64 -1.49 22.65
C ARG A 119 5.49 -2.30 23.94
N GLY A 120 4.29 -2.35 24.53
CA GLY A 120 4.05 -2.88 25.88
C GLY A 120 4.27 -1.79 26.92
#